data_AF-U2JKE9-F1
#
_entry.id   AF-U2JKE9-F1
#
_cell.length_a   1.000
_cell.length_b   1.000
_cell.length_c   1.000
_cell.angle_alpha   90.00
_cell.angle_beta   90.00
_cell.angle_gamma   90.00
#
_symmetry.space_group_name_H-M   'P 1'
#
loop_
_entity.id
_entity.type
_entity.pdbx_description
1 polymer ?
#
loop_
_entity_poly.entity_id
_entity_poly.type
_entity_poly.pdbx_seq_one_letter_code
_entity_poly.pdbx_strand_id
1 'polypeptide(L)'
;MKRLVLFLFVAVLMVGCATTYYDSEGNPVPKEKMEQLRTAAVKAHLAEHRYRVFVDRMYPLRGPAVYLQNDWGMEVSGDSIGLFLPYFGRVYHVPYGRGGGLTLVEPLMSYKEEPMKDGRRIFMTTRSDFESYQIVLEVFNNATVSLVVNSSGKETISFSGVMELNDIFTPKGHKTSKKRQTTFMKL
;
A
#
# COMPACT_ATOMS: atom_id res chain seq x y z
N MET A 1 10.79 52.49 5.97
CA MET A 1 11.74 51.35 6.12
C MET A 1 11.10 50.07 6.66
N LYS A 2 10.14 50.11 7.62
CA LYS A 2 9.48 48.90 8.16
C LYS A 2 8.62 48.10 7.15
N ARG A 3 7.98 48.77 6.17
CA ARG A 3 7.17 48.10 5.14
C ARG A 3 8.02 47.31 4.11
N LEU A 4 9.22 47.78 3.79
CA LEU A 4 10.16 47.10 2.90
C LEU A 4 10.73 45.82 3.52
N VAL A 5 11.02 45.84 4.83
CA VAL A 5 11.42 44.63 5.57
C VAL A 5 10.28 43.60 5.62
N LEU A 6 9.03 44.06 5.73
CA LEU A 6 7.86 43.19 5.75
C LEU A 6 7.60 42.52 4.39
N PHE A 7 7.85 43.23 3.27
CA PHE A 7 7.77 42.62 1.92
C PHE A 7 8.89 41.61 1.66
N LEU A 8 10.11 41.84 2.18
CA LEU A 8 11.22 40.89 2.08
C LEU A 8 10.95 39.58 2.83
N PHE A 9 10.23 39.64 3.97
CA PHE A 9 9.88 38.46 4.75
C PHE A 9 8.79 37.59 4.09
N VAL A 10 7.87 38.21 3.34
CA VAL A 10 6.81 37.50 2.59
C VAL A 10 7.38 36.80 1.35
N ALA A 11 8.41 37.36 0.71
CA ALA A 11 9.05 36.76 -0.46
C ALA A 11 9.86 35.49 -0.11
N VAL A 12 10.48 35.44 1.07
CA VAL A 12 11.26 34.27 1.52
C VAL A 12 10.36 33.08 1.89
N LEU A 13 9.12 33.33 2.31
CA LEU A 13 8.14 32.27 2.65
C LEU A 13 7.58 31.53 1.42
N MET A 14 7.68 32.11 0.22
CA MET A 14 7.16 31.51 -1.03
C MET A 14 8.16 30.58 -1.75
N VAL A 15 9.40 30.44 -1.25
CA VAL A 15 10.43 29.56 -1.84
C VAL A 15 10.46 28.16 -1.19
N GLY A 16 9.68 27.93 -0.15
CA GLY A 16 9.56 26.63 0.51
C GLY A 16 8.54 25.72 -0.17
N CYS A 17 8.97 24.51 -0.55
CA CYS A 17 8.18 23.35 -0.98
C CYS A 17 7.98 23.13 -2.50
N ALA A 18 9.00 23.37 -3.32
CA ALA A 18 9.14 22.59 -4.56
C ALA A 18 9.89 21.29 -4.22
N THR A 19 9.16 20.21 -3.93
CA THR A 19 9.76 18.87 -3.79
C THR A 19 10.24 18.41 -5.16
N THR A 20 11.53 18.60 -5.45
CA THR A 20 12.19 18.01 -6.62
C THR A 20 12.59 16.59 -6.29
N TYR A 21 12.14 15.64 -7.10
CA TYR A 21 12.52 14.24 -6.97
C TYR A 21 13.86 14.03 -7.68
N TYR A 22 14.75 13.23 -7.10
CA TYR A 22 16.05 12.89 -7.69
C TYR A 22 16.08 11.40 -8.04
N ASP A 23 16.74 11.04 -9.13
CA ASP A 23 17.00 9.63 -9.48
C ASP A 23 18.19 9.06 -8.69
N SER A 24 18.46 7.75 -8.86
CA SER A 24 19.60 7.07 -8.25
C SER A 24 20.97 7.61 -8.68
N GLU A 25 21.02 8.43 -9.74
CA GLU A 25 22.22 9.09 -10.26
C GLU A 25 22.32 10.56 -9.82
N GLY A 26 21.36 11.04 -9.02
CA GLY A 26 21.32 12.40 -8.48
C GLY A 26 20.76 13.46 -9.42
N ASN A 27 20.21 13.09 -10.57
CA ASN A 27 19.59 14.03 -11.52
C ASN A 27 18.14 14.35 -11.12
N PRO A 28 17.69 15.60 -11.31
CA PRO A 28 16.30 15.97 -11.05
C PRO A 28 15.37 15.29 -12.06
N VAL A 29 14.40 14.52 -11.53
CA VAL A 29 13.38 13.83 -12.33
C VAL A 29 12.15 14.75 -12.45
N PRO A 30 11.68 15.04 -13.67
CA PRO A 30 10.42 15.74 -13.88
C PRO A 30 9.26 14.97 -13.22
N LYS A 31 8.31 15.69 -12.60
CA LYS A 31 7.16 15.07 -11.92
C LYS A 31 6.40 14.09 -12.83
N GLU A 32 6.19 14.47 -14.09
CA GLU A 32 5.54 13.63 -15.10
C GLU A 32 6.27 12.29 -15.32
N LYS A 33 7.60 12.30 -15.38
CA LYS A 33 8.39 11.07 -15.54
C LYS A 33 8.26 10.17 -14.31
N MET A 34 8.23 10.74 -13.11
CA MET A 34 8.01 10.00 -11.87
C MET A 34 6.61 9.36 -11.81
N GLU A 35 5.57 10.10 -12.21
CA GLU A 35 4.20 9.59 -12.29
C GLU A 35 4.07 8.44 -13.29
N GLN A 36 4.73 8.56 -14.45
CA GLN A 36 4.80 7.48 -15.44
C GLN A 36 5.50 6.23 -14.88
N LEU A 37 6.63 6.39 -14.19
CA LEU A 37 7.35 5.27 -13.56
C LEU A 37 6.51 4.60 -12.47
N ARG A 38 5.84 5.37 -11.61
CA ARG A 38 4.91 4.82 -10.60
C ARG A 38 3.77 4.06 -11.24
N THR A 39 3.14 4.65 -12.26
CA THR A 39 2.05 4.01 -13.00
C THR A 39 2.51 2.69 -13.64
N ALA A 40 3.71 2.68 -14.22
CA ALA A 40 4.29 1.47 -14.80
C ALA A 40 4.56 0.40 -13.74
N ALA A 41 5.14 0.77 -12.60
CA ALA A 41 5.39 -0.13 -11.48
C ALA A 41 4.09 -0.74 -10.93
N VAL A 42 3.07 0.09 -10.67
CA VAL A 42 1.73 -0.37 -10.23
C VAL A 42 1.16 -1.38 -11.23
N LYS A 43 1.26 -1.09 -12.53
CA LYS A 43 0.74 -1.99 -13.57
C LYS A 43 1.49 -3.33 -13.60
N ALA A 44 2.81 -3.31 -13.42
CA ALA A 44 3.64 -4.51 -13.37
C ALA A 44 3.28 -5.40 -12.17
N HIS A 45 3.23 -4.83 -10.96
CA HIS A 45 2.86 -5.54 -9.73
C HIS A 45 1.49 -6.22 -9.81
N LEU A 46 0.51 -5.50 -10.34
CA LEU A 46 -0.83 -6.04 -10.56
C LEU A 46 -0.84 -7.14 -11.63
N ALA A 47 -0.08 -7.01 -12.71
CA ALA A 47 0.02 -8.05 -13.75
C ALA A 47 0.67 -9.34 -13.23
N GLU A 48 1.63 -9.23 -12.31
CA GLU A 48 2.27 -10.37 -11.66
C GLU A 48 1.41 -11.01 -10.57
N HIS A 49 0.27 -10.40 -10.20
CA HIS A 49 -0.54 -10.79 -9.04
C HIS A 49 0.31 -10.88 -7.76
N ARG A 50 1.31 -10.00 -7.64
CA ARG A 50 2.29 -10.01 -6.56
C ARG A 50 2.54 -8.59 -6.09
N TYR A 51 1.92 -8.24 -4.98
CA TYR A 51 1.99 -6.89 -4.44
C TYR A 51 1.69 -6.87 -2.95
N ARG A 52 2.34 -5.94 -2.26
CA ARG A 52 2.01 -5.57 -0.89
C ARG A 52 1.43 -4.17 -0.85
N VAL A 53 0.49 -3.98 0.08
CA VAL A 53 -0.19 -2.73 0.33
C VAL A 53 -0.08 -2.43 1.81
N PHE A 54 0.38 -1.23 2.15
CA PHE A 54 0.39 -0.74 3.52
C PHE A 54 -0.70 0.30 3.72
N VAL A 55 -1.36 0.23 4.86
CA VAL A 55 -2.45 1.13 5.22
C VAL A 55 -2.01 2.09 6.33
N ASP A 56 -2.28 3.37 6.12
CA ASP A 56 -1.95 4.45 7.07
C ASP A 56 -3.19 4.95 7.82
N ARG A 57 -4.38 4.64 7.29
CA ARG A 57 -5.65 5.10 7.85
C ARG A 57 -6.72 4.04 7.75
N MET A 58 -7.53 3.99 8.79
CA MET A 58 -8.66 3.09 8.93
C MET A 58 -9.94 3.89 9.16
N TYR A 59 -11.02 3.44 8.54
CA TYR A 59 -12.36 4.03 8.61
C TYR A 59 -13.33 2.94 9.05
N PRO A 60 -13.53 2.77 10.37
CA PRO A 60 -14.60 1.95 10.90
C PRO A 60 -15.96 2.45 10.41
N LEU A 61 -16.93 1.56 10.24
CA LEU A 61 -18.31 1.96 9.90
C LEU A 61 -18.91 2.88 10.98
N ARG A 62 -18.49 2.66 12.24
CA ARG A 62 -18.97 3.40 13.41
C ARG A 62 -17.78 4.02 14.12
N GLY A 63 -17.48 5.27 13.80
CA GLY A 63 -16.49 6.04 14.53
C GLY A 63 -15.70 6.98 13.65
N PRO A 64 -14.77 7.74 14.26
CA PRO A 64 -13.84 8.58 13.51
C PRO A 64 -12.81 7.72 12.77
N ALA A 65 -12.20 8.32 11.74
CA ALA A 65 -11.03 7.75 11.11
C ALA A 65 -9.87 7.66 12.12
N VAL A 66 -9.12 6.57 12.06
CA VAL A 66 -7.98 6.31 12.95
C VAL A 66 -6.71 6.23 12.11
N TYR A 67 -5.68 6.95 12.52
CA TYR A 67 -4.35 6.84 11.94
C TYR A 67 -3.62 5.63 12.51
N LEU A 68 -3.00 4.85 11.64
CA LEU A 68 -2.24 3.67 11.98
C LEU A 68 -0.75 4.04 12.00
N GLN A 69 -0.03 3.64 13.06
CA GLN A 69 1.41 3.92 13.20
C GLN A 69 2.31 2.73 12.87
N ASN A 70 1.75 1.52 12.77
CA ASN A 70 2.49 0.30 12.46
C ASN A 70 2.26 -0.10 10.99
N ASP A 71 3.13 -0.96 10.47
CA ASP A 71 3.10 -1.51 9.12
C ASP A 71 1.97 -2.52 8.91
N TRP A 72 0.73 -2.06 9.05
CA TRP A 72 -0.46 -2.83 8.75
C TRP A 72 -0.74 -2.83 7.26
N GLY A 73 -1.38 -3.88 6.75
CA GLY A 73 -1.54 -4.03 5.32
C GLY A 73 -2.10 -5.36 4.85
N MET A 74 -1.98 -5.57 3.55
CA MET A 74 -2.30 -6.82 2.88
C MET A 74 -1.24 -7.18 1.86
N GLU A 75 -1.11 -8.47 1.60
CA GLU A 75 -0.21 -9.04 0.61
C GLU A 75 -0.98 -10.00 -0.28
N VAL A 76 -0.79 -9.86 -1.59
CA VAL A 76 -1.27 -10.82 -2.59
C VAL A 76 -0.04 -11.49 -3.19
N SER A 77 -0.03 -12.82 -3.18
CA SER A 77 1.06 -13.63 -3.71
C SER A 77 0.48 -14.74 -4.58
N GLY A 78 0.27 -14.42 -5.86
CA GLY A 78 -0.33 -15.32 -6.83
C GLY A 78 -1.77 -15.69 -6.47
N ASP A 79 -1.95 -16.91 -5.95
CA ASP A 79 -3.23 -17.50 -5.58
C ASP A 79 -3.57 -17.37 -4.09
N SER A 80 -2.75 -16.66 -3.33
CA SER A 80 -2.93 -16.49 -1.88
C SER A 80 -3.00 -15.03 -1.47
N ILE A 81 -3.72 -14.78 -0.39
CA ILE A 81 -3.84 -13.45 0.24
C ILE A 81 -3.48 -13.54 1.73
N GLY A 82 -2.59 -12.65 2.15
CA GLY A 82 -2.26 -12.40 3.54
C GLY A 82 -2.87 -11.07 3.99
N LEU A 83 -3.72 -11.10 5.01
CA LEU A 83 -4.17 -9.89 5.70
C LEU A 83 -3.44 -9.78 7.03
N PHE A 84 -2.96 -8.58 7.32
CA PHE A 84 -2.43 -8.19 8.61
C PHE A 84 -2.97 -6.80 8.88
N LEU A 85 -4.25 -6.75 9.23
CA LEU A 85 -4.98 -5.50 9.44
C LEU A 85 -5.50 -5.44 10.87
N PRO A 86 -5.48 -4.24 11.48
CA PRO A 86 -6.15 -4.04 12.74
C PRO A 86 -7.66 -4.09 12.52
N TYR A 87 -8.40 -4.48 13.55
CA TYR A 87 -9.86 -4.51 13.49
C TYR A 87 -10.45 -3.67 14.61
N PHE A 88 -11.28 -2.70 14.21
CA PHE A 88 -12.03 -1.84 15.12
C PHE A 88 -13.47 -1.82 14.65
N GLY A 89 -14.33 -2.54 15.36
CA GLY A 89 -15.73 -2.68 15.00
C GLY A 89 -16.43 -3.74 15.84
N ARG A 90 -17.69 -3.99 15.51
CA ARG A 90 -18.44 -5.07 16.15
C ARG A 90 -18.03 -6.41 15.57
N VAL A 91 -17.78 -7.39 16.44
CA VAL A 91 -17.64 -8.78 16.03
C VAL A 91 -18.94 -9.47 16.41
N TYR A 92 -19.65 -10.00 15.41
CA TYR A 92 -20.92 -10.71 15.62
C TYR A 92 -20.69 -12.16 16.01
N HIS A 93 -19.59 -12.76 15.53
CA HIS A 93 -19.21 -14.14 15.84
C HIS A 93 -17.70 -14.21 16.11
N VAL A 94 -17.31 -14.53 17.35
CA VAL A 94 -15.91 -14.77 17.70
C VAL A 94 -15.72 -16.28 17.88
N PRO A 95 -14.96 -16.96 17.00
CA PRO A 95 -14.59 -18.35 17.25
C PRO A 95 -13.67 -18.43 18.47
N TYR A 96 -13.89 -19.44 19.32
CA TYR A 96 -13.11 -19.63 20.54
C TYR A 96 -11.60 -19.70 20.24
N GLY A 97 -10.81 -18.87 20.92
CA GLY A 97 -9.34 -18.91 20.87
C GLY A 97 -8.67 -18.13 19.74
N ARG A 98 -9.40 -17.42 18.87
CA ARG A 98 -8.81 -16.53 17.85
C ARG A 98 -8.99 -15.06 18.27
N GLY A 99 -7.91 -14.28 18.24
CA GLY A 99 -7.94 -12.84 18.55
C GLY A 99 -8.84 -12.05 17.59
N GLY A 100 -9.25 -10.85 17.98
CA GLY A 100 -10.23 -10.04 17.25
C GLY A 100 -9.73 -9.35 15.97
N GLY A 101 -8.44 -9.51 15.60
CA GLY A 101 -7.84 -8.85 14.44
C GLY A 101 -8.20 -9.48 13.10
N LEU A 102 -7.87 -8.77 12.00
CA LEU A 102 -7.97 -9.28 10.63
C LEU A 102 -6.58 -9.79 10.19
N THR A 103 -6.14 -10.86 10.85
CA THR A 103 -4.86 -11.53 10.53
C THR A 103 -5.12 -12.93 10.02
N LEU A 104 -4.84 -13.16 8.74
CA LEU A 104 -5.03 -14.46 8.08
C LEU A 104 -4.09 -14.59 6.88
N VAL A 105 -3.81 -15.83 6.51
CA VAL A 105 -3.17 -16.17 5.24
C VAL A 105 -3.98 -17.31 4.66
N GLU A 106 -4.69 -17.04 3.58
CA GLU A 106 -5.66 -17.98 3.01
C GLU A 106 -5.57 -17.96 1.46
N PRO A 107 -5.93 -19.06 0.79
CA PRO A 107 -6.04 -19.07 -0.67
C PRO A 107 -7.19 -18.16 -1.14
N LEU A 108 -7.01 -17.57 -2.32
CA LEU A 108 -8.04 -16.81 -3.03
C LEU A 108 -9.03 -17.79 -3.68
N MET A 109 -10.30 -17.66 -3.33
CA MET A 109 -11.40 -18.40 -3.97
C MET A 109 -11.81 -17.75 -5.30
N SER A 110 -11.70 -16.43 -5.38
CA SER A 110 -11.96 -15.67 -6.60
C SER A 110 -11.08 -14.43 -6.66
N TYR A 111 -10.63 -14.09 -7.85
CA TYR A 111 -9.91 -12.85 -8.13
C TYR A 111 -10.45 -12.28 -9.46
N LYS A 112 -11.02 -11.08 -9.41
CA LYS A 112 -11.56 -10.40 -10.58
C LYS A 112 -11.05 -8.97 -10.63
N GLU A 113 -10.45 -8.58 -11.75
CA GLU A 113 -10.06 -7.21 -12.02
C GLU A 113 -11.08 -6.50 -12.91
N GLU A 114 -11.35 -5.24 -12.59
CA GLU A 114 -12.17 -4.34 -13.39
C GLU A 114 -11.39 -3.04 -13.65
N PRO A 115 -11.40 -2.53 -14.89
CA PRO A 115 -10.76 -1.25 -15.20
C PRO A 115 -11.51 -0.11 -14.52
N MET A 116 -10.76 0.83 -13.94
CA MET A 116 -11.27 2.07 -13.37
C MET A 116 -10.64 3.26 -14.11
N LYS A 117 -11.29 4.44 -14.08
CA LYS A 117 -10.80 5.65 -14.77
C LYS A 117 -9.33 5.95 -14.45
N ASP A 118 -8.95 5.87 -13.18
CA ASP A 118 -7.63 6.25 -12.69
C ASP A 118 -6.87 5.08 -12.03
N GLY A 119 -7.18 3.83 -12.44
CA GLY A 119 -6.55 2.66 -11.85
C GLY A 119 -7.25 1.33 -12.15
N ARG A 120 -7.17 0.39 -11.21
CA ARG A 120 -7.88 -0.89 -11.26
C ARG A 120 -8.64 -1.14 -9.97
N ARG A 121 -9.81 -1.74 -10.10
CA ARG A 121 -10.57 -2.29 -8.97
C ARG A 121 -10.47 -3.81 -9.00
N ILE A 122 -10.21 -4.39 -7.85
CA ILE A 122 -9.93 -5.81 -7.69
C ILE A 122 -10.90 -6.35 -6.65
N PHE A 123 -11.67 -7.36 -7.05
CA PHE A 123 -12.59 -8.07 -6.19
C PHE A 123 -11.97 -9.42 -5.83
N MET A 124 -11.76 -9.63 -4.54
CA MET A 124 -11.17 -10.83 -3.99
C MET A 124 -12.15 -11.47 -3.01
N THR A 125 -12.27 -12.79 -3.07
CA THR A 125 -12.99 -13.56 -2.06
C THR A 125 -12.06 -14.59 -1.50
N THR A 126 -12.01 -14.71 -0.18
CA THR A 126 -11.29 -15.78 0.50
C THR A 126 -12.16 -16.32 1.64
N ARG A 127 -11.85 -17.53 2.09
CA ARG A 127 -12.60 -18.22 3.13
C ARG A 127 -11.63 -18.88 4.09
N SER A 128 -11.76 -18.51 5.36
CA SER A 128 -11.18 -19.21 6.50
C SER A 128 -12.19 -20.24 7.03
N ASP A 129 -11.76 -21.09 7.96
CA ASP A 129 -12.61 -22.11 8.59
C ASP A 129 -13.89 -21.53 9.20
N PHE A 130 -13.83 -20.29 9.71
CA PHE A 130 -14.91 -19.65 10.48
C PHE A 130 -15.61 -18.50 9.77
N GLU A 131 -14.95 -17.85 8.81
CA GLU A 131 -15.44 -16.61 8.19
C GLU A 131 -15.12 -16.57 6.69
N SER A 132 -16.05 -16.04 5.90
CA SER A 132 -15.79 -15.66 4.51
C SER A 132 -15.49 -14.17 4.43
N TYR A 133 -14.49 -13.80 3.63
CA TYR A 133 -14.08 -12.43 3.41
C TYR A 133 -14.32 -12.03 1.96
N GLN A 134 -14.96 -10.88 1.77
CA GLN A 134 -15.05 -10.17 0.50
C GLN A 134 -14.20 -8.91 0.61
N ILE A 135 -13.25 -8.78 -0.29
CA ILE A 135 -12.24 -7.75 -0.25
C ILE A 135 -12.32 -6.99 -1.57
N VAL A 136 -12.50 -5.68 -1.48
CA VAL A 136 -12.47 -4.77 -2.63
C VAL A 136 -11.26 -3.88 -2.48
N LEU A 137 -10.31 -4.05 -3.40
CA LEU A 137 -9.10 -3.25 -3.46
C LEU A 137 -9.16 -2.35 -4.70
N GLU A 138 -9.13 -1.05 -4.50
CA GLU A 138 -8.94 -0.06 -5.55
C GLU A 138 -7.50 0.42 -5.52
N VAL A 139 -6.79 0.24 -6.63
CA VAL A 139 -5.41 0.68 -6.79
C VAL A 139 -5.37 1.77 -7.84
N PHE A 140 -4.92 2.96 -7.45
CA PHE A 140 -4.79 4.11 -8.32
C PHE A 140 -3.41 4.15 -9.00
N ASN A 141 -3.32 4.83 -10.14
CA ASN A 141 -2.06 4.97 -10.90
C ASN A 141 -0.92 5.63 -10.10
N ASN A 142 -1.26 6.43 -9.09
CA ASN A 142 -0.31 7.08 -8.20
C ASN A 142 0.17 6.18 -7.03
N ALA A 143 -0.17 4.90 -7.04
CA ALA A 143 0.05 3.89 -5.99
C ALA A 143 -0.76 4.09 -4.71
N THR A 144 -1.67 5.07 -4.63
CA THR A 144 -2.65 5.13 -3.55
C THR A 144 -3.60 3.96 -3.66
N VAL A 145 -4.07 3.46 -2.52
CA VAL A 145 -5.06 2.39 -2.46
C VAL A 145 -6.24 2.75 -1.58
N SER A 146 -7.39 2.18 -1.92
CA SER A 146 -8.56 2.09 -1.05
C SER A 146 -8.90 0.61 -0.88
N LEU A 147 -8.99 0.16 0.37
CA LEU A 147 -9.24 -1.23 0.70
C LEU A 147 -10.50 -1.33 1.53
N VAL A 148 -11.46 -2.13 1.10
CA VAL A 148 -12.67 -2.44 1.87
C VAL A 148 -12.67 -3.93 2.19
N VAL A 149 -12.75 -4.25 3.47
CA VAL A 149 -12.82 -5.64 3.95
C VAL A 149 -14.18 -5.87 4.59
N ASN A 150 -14.94 -6.78 3.98
CA ASN A 150 -16.21 -7.27 4.50
C ASN A 150 -16.03 -8.73 4.94
N SER A 151 -16.46 -9.06 6.16
CA SER A 151 -16.41 -10.41 6.70
C SER A 151 -17.81 -10.83 7.13
N SER A 152 -18.13 -12.12 7.02
CA SER A 152 -19.41 -12.67 7.48
C SER A 152 -19.63 -12.55 8.99
N GLY A 153 -18.56 -12.47 9.79
CA GLY A 153 -18.63 -12.45 11.25
C GLY A 153 -18.34 -11.08 11.89
N LYS A 154 -18.04 -10.06 11.08
CA LYS A 154 -17.52 -8.77 11.52
C LYS A 154 -18.14 -7.63 10.71
N GLU A 155 -18.25 -6.47 11.32
CA GLU A 155 -18.63 -5.23 10.63
C GLU A 155 -17.60 -4.86 9.56
N THR A 156 -18.08 -4.35 8.42
CA THR A 156 -17.22 -3.91 7.32
C THR A 156 -16.31 -2.76 7.77
N ILE A 157 -15.07 -2.78 7.31
CA ILE A 157 -14.09 -1.74 7.59
C ILE A 157 -13.34 -1.35 6.32
N SER A 158 -13.05 -0.06 6.20
CA SER A 158 -12.32 0.49 5.06
C SER A 158 -10.97 1.03 5.50
N PHE A 159 -10.01 1.03 4.59
CA PHE A 159 -8.66 1.52 4.80
C PHE A 159 -8.19 2.35 3.61
N SER A 160 -7.28 3.29 3.89
CA SER A 160 -6.50 3.99 2.87
C SER A 160 -5.03 3.70 3.10
N GLY A 161 -4.26 3.77 2.02
CA GLY A 161 -2.86 3.40 2.06
C GLY A 161 -2.14 3.59 0.74
N VAL A 162 -0.99 2.93 0.63
CA VAL A 162 -0.13 2.92 -0.54
C VAL A 162 0.34 1.51 -0.89
N MET A 163 0.46 1.24 -2.18
CA MET A 163 1.11 0.04 -2.70
C MET A 163 2.62 0.18 -2.58
N GLU A 164 3.27 -0.87 -2.09
CA GLU A 164 4.73 -0.97 -2.07
C GLU A 164 5.25 -1.22 -3.50
N LEU A 165 6.10 -0.32 -4.00
CA LEU A 165 6.67 -0.39 -5.35
C LEU A 165 8.14 -0.85 -5.37
N ASN A 166 8.75 -1.01 -4.20
CA ASN A 166 10.17 -1.31 -4.04
C ASN A 166 10.44 -2.77 -3.64
N ASP A 167 9.43 -3.63 -3.73
CA ASP A 167 9.54 -4.98 -3.18
C ASP A 167 10.59 -5.82 -3.92
N ILE A 168 11.63 -6.23 -3.17
CA ILE A 168 12.59 -7.25 -3.60
C ILE A 168 11.98 -8.62 -3.25
N PHE A 169 11.00 -9.07 -4.03
CA PHE A 169 10.53 -10.45 -3.94
C PHE A 169 11.54 -11.36 -4.62
N THR A 170 12.48 -11.92 -3.86
CA THR A 170 13.29 -13.03 -4.38
C THR A 170 12.35 -14.22 -4.59
N PRO A 171 12.14 -14.70 -5.83
CA PRO A 171 11.33 -15.87 -6.05
C PRO A 171 11.96 -17.06 -5.30
N LYS A 172 11.15 -17.86 -4.59
CA LYS A 172 11.57 -19.19 -4.14
C LYS A 172 12.05 -19.97 -5.36
N GLY A 173 13.37 -20.05 -5.55
CA GLY A 173 13.98 -20.83 -6.63
C GLY A 173 15.18 -20.22 -7.36
N HIS A 174 15.65 -19.01 -7.04
CA HIS A 174 16.93 -18.53 -7.59
C HIS A 174 17.90 -18.12 -6.47
N LYS A 175 18.94 -18.93 -6.30
CA LYS A 175 20.13 -18.57 -5.52
C LYS A 175 20.80 -17.38 -6.20
N THR A 176 20.60 -16.18 -5.70
CA THR A 176 21.42 -15.02 -6.06
C THR A 176 22.77 -15.14 -5.35
N SER A 177 23.66 -15.92 -5.96
CA SER A 177 25.10 -15.81 -5.72
C SER A 177 25.61 -14.50 -6.31
N LYS A 178 25.77 -13.45 -5.48
CA LYS A 178 26.90 -12.51 -5.62
C LYS A 178 27.03 -11.59 -4.40
N LYS A 179 27.79 -12.04 -3.40
CA LYS A 179 28.53 -11.13 -2.51
C LYS A 179 30.03 -11.37 -2.75
N ARG A 180 30.58 -10.65 -3.73
CA ARG A 180 31.99 -10.26 -3.71
C ARG A 180 31.98 -8.74 -3.74
N GLN A 181 31.90 -8.15 -2.56
CA GLN A 181 32.38 -6.79 -2.36
C GLN A 181 33.88 -6.83 -2.65
N THR A 182 34.27 -6.39 -3.84
CA THR A 182 35.65 -5.98 -4.11
C THR A 182 35.86 -4.64 -3.44
N THR A 183 36.27 -4.67 -2.17
CA THR A 183 37.04 -3.58 -1.60
C THR A 183 38.44 -3.70 -2.18
N PHE A 184 38.71 -2.96 -3.24
CA PHE A 184 40.07 -2.59 -3.62
C PHE A 184 40.21 -1.07 -3.51
N MET A 185 41.10 -0.72 -2.58
CA MET A 185 41.74 0.56 -2.28
C MET A 185 41.91 1.54 -3.44
N LYS A 186 41.90 2.83 -3.08
CA LYS A 186 42.90 3.87 -3.41
C LYS A 186 42.43 5.17 -2.72
N LEU A 187 43.26 6.00 -2.10
CA LEU A 187 44.69 6.06 -1.84
C LEU A 187 44.86 7.02 -0.66
#